data_AF-A0A6B3EQ73-F1
#
_entry.id   AF-A0A6B3EQ73-F1
#
_cell.length_a   1.000
_cell.length_b   1.000
_cell.length_c   1.000
_cell.angle_alpha   90.00
_cell.angle_beta   90.00
_cell.angle_gamma   90.00
#
_symmetry.space_group_name_H-M   'P 1'
#
loop_
_entity.id
_entity.type
_entity.pdbx_description
1 polymer ?
#
loop_
_entity_poly.entity_id
_entity_poly.type
_entity_poly.pdbx_seq_one_letter_code
_entity_poly.pdbx_strand_id
1 'polypeptide(L)' 'ERGASILRYKGSDGRLRVSMRHLDPALSTDEVPAHTFDRVEKLAPGEVVEVEIELLPVGLAFHAGEQLRLVISGRSLLGT' A
#
# COMPACT_ATOMS: atom_id res chain seq x y z
N GLU A 1 1.70 -7.41 -23.21
CA GLU A 1 2.94 -6.93 -23.86
C GLU A 1 3.68 -5.80 -23.13
N ARG A 2 3.18 -5.24 -22.02
CA ARG A 2 3.96 -4.33 -21.15
C ARG A 2 3.93 -4.78 -19.68
N GLY A 3 4.29 -6.06 -19.47
CA GLY A 3 4.37 -6.67 -18.14
C GLY A 3 5.48 -6.06 -17.27
N ALA A 4 5.35 -6.20 -15.96
CA ALA A 4 6.38 -5.79 -15.02
C ALA A 4 7.59 -6.73 -15.13
N SER A 5 8.77 -6.19 -15.41
CA SER A 5 10.02 -6.95 -15.31
C SER A 5 10.81 -6.45 -14.10
N ILE A 6 11.63 -7.32 -13.52
CA ILE A 6 12.59 -6.95 -12.47
C ILE A 6 13.61 -5.88 -12.91
N LEU A 7 13.66 -5.60 -14.22
CA LEU A 7 14.59 -4.67 -14.85
C LEU A 7 14.09 -3.21 -14.84
N ARG A 8 12.86 -2.93 -14.38
CA ARG A 8 12.33 -1.56 -14.31
C ARG A 8 11.65 -1.31 -12.96
N TYR A 9 12.13 -0.29 -12.26
CA TYR A 9 11.46 0.24 -11.08
C TYR A 9 10.01 0.63 -11.40
N LYS A 10 9.06 0.20 -10.56
CA LYS A 10 7.61 0.38 -10.77
C LYS A 10 6.99 1.43 -9.84
N GLY A 11 7.82 2.09 -9.04
CA GLY A 11 7.35 2.91 -7.94
C GLY A 11 7.41 2.14 -6.62
N SER A 12 7.11 2.87 -5.55
CA SER A 12 6.97 2.29 -4.22
C SER A 12 5.71 1.42 -4.15
N ASP A 13 5.79 0.31 -3.41
CA ASP A 13 4.67 -0.55 -3.11
C ASP A 13 4.49 -0.71 -1.61
N GLY A 14 3.24 -1.03 -1.24
CA GLY A 14 2.81 -1.27 0.12
C GLY A 14 1.80 -2.40 0.14
N ARG A 15 1.79 -3.18 1.21
CA ARG A 15 0.91 -4.35 1.34
C ARG A 15 0.38 -4.46 2.75
N LEU A 16 -0.95 -4.59 2.86
CA LEU A 16 -1.63 -4.84 4.11
C LEU A 16 -2.67 -5.95 3.93
N ARG A 17 -2.72 -6.88 4.88
CA ARG A 17 -3.89 -7.73 5.06
C ARG A 17 -4.91 -6.94 5.87
N VAL A 18 -6.04 -6.59 5.28
CA VAL A 18 -7.06 -5.71 5.91
C VAL A 18 -7.55 -6.21 7.28
N SER A 19 -7.53 -7.52 7.54
CA SER A 19 -7.86 -8.04 8.87
C SER A 19 -6.82 -7.72 9.94
N MET A 20 -5.70 -7.11 9.58
CA MET A 20 -4.61 -6.71 10.48
C MET A 20 -4.45 -5.18 10.49
N ARG A 21 -5.50 -4.43 10.13
CA ARG A 21 -5.49 -2.96 9.95
C ARG A 21 -5.40 -2.15 11.24
N HIS A 22 -5.27 -2.78 12.40
CA HIS A 22 -5.30 -2.02 13.64
C HIS A 22 -4.03 -1.20 13.85
N LEU A 23 -4.21 0.12 13.89
CA LEU A 23 -3.14 1.09 14.13
C LEU A 23 -2.76 1.16 15.61
N ASP A 24 -1.48 1.41 15.85
CA ASP A 24 -0.95 1.84 17.13
C ASP A 24 -1.04 3.38 17.20
N PRO A 25 -1.93 3.97 18.02
CA PRO A 25 -2.11 5.41 18.08
C PRO A 25 -0.94 6.15 18.74
N ALA A 26 -0.06 5.44 19.46
CA ALA A 26 1.12 6.04 20.07
C ALA A 26 2.31 6.14 19.10
N LEU A 27 2.33 5.28 18.07
CA LEU A 27 3.41 5.24 17.08
C LEU A 27 3.00 5.79 15.71
N SER A 28 1.71 5.75 15.36
CA SER A 28 1.22 6.27 14.08
C SER A 28 1.28 7.78 14.05
N THR A 29 1.62 8.32 12.88
CA THR A 29 1.54 9.75 12.57
C THR A 29 0.55 9.95 11.43
N ASP A 30 0.19 11.21 11.15
CA ASP A 30 -0.70 11.56 10.04
C ASP A 30 -0.15 11.11 8.66
N GLU A 31 1.17 10.89 8.54
CA GLU A 31 1.84 10.51 7.29
C GLU A 31 2.29 9.04 7.26
N VAL A 32 2.59 8.45 8.43
CA VAL A 32 3.20 7.13 8.54
C VAL A 32 2.40 6.27 9.54
N PRO A 33 1.62 5.29 9.05
CA PRO A 33 0.85 4.42 9.93
C PRO A 33 1.75 3.37 10.59
N ALA A 34 1.55 3.15 11.88
CA ALA A 34 2.14 2.02 12.60
C ALA A 34 1.04 1.02 12.93
N HIS A 35 1.20 -0.23 12.49
CA HIS A 35 0.23 -1.28 12.78
C HIS A 35 0.69 -2.12 13.97
N THR A 36 -0.21 -2.36 14.92
CA THR A 36 0.06 -3.19 16.12
C THR A 36 0.26 -4.67 15.76
N PHE A 37 -0.47 -5.16 14.76
CA PHE A 37 -0.58 -6.57 14.40
C PHE A 37 -0.99 -7.50 15.55
N ASP A 38 -1.66 -6.98 16.57
CA ASP A 38 -1.98 -7.70 17.82
C ASP A 38 -3.27 -8.54 17.75
N ARG A 39 -4.11 -8.29 16.72
CA ARG A 39 -5.40 -8.96 16.57
C ARG A 39 -5.84 -9.09 15.11
N VAL A 40 -6.85 -9.94 14.93
CA VAL A 40 -7.46 -10.19 13.63
C VAL A 40 -8.89 -9.65 13.60
N GLU A 41 -9.10 -8.58 12.83
CA GLU A 41 -10.40 -7.94 12.61
C GLU A 41 -11.00 -8.39 11.26
N LYS A 42 -11.68 -9.53 11.26
CA LYS A 42 -12.36 -10.05 10.05
C LYS A 42 -13.45 -9.07 9.58
N LEU A 43 -13.72 -9.09 8.27
CA LEU A 43 -14.79 -8.31 7.66
C LEU A 43 -16.03 -9.16 7.43
N ALA A 44 -17.20 -8.57 7.63
CA ALA A 44 -18.47 -9.09 7.14
C ALA A 44 -18.65 -8.78 5.64
N PRO A 45 -19.48 -9.55 4.92
CA PRO A 45 -19.82 -9.23 3.53
C PRO A 45 -20.42 -7.82 3.40
N GLY A 46 -19.84 -6.99 2.53
CA GLY A 46 -20.29 -5.62 2.29
C GLY A 46 -19.82 -4.58 3.31
N GLU A 47 -19.07 -4.99 4.33
CA GLU A 47 -18.50 -4.06 5.32
C GLU A 47 -17.41 -3.21 4.69
N VAL A 48 -17.55 -1.88 4.83
CA VAL A 48 -16.55 -0.90 4.41
C VAL A 48 -15.78 -0.44 5.64
N VAL A 49 -14.45 -0.53 5.58
CA VAL A 49 -13.56 -0.12 6.66
C VAL A 49 -12.46 0.80 6.12
N GLU A 50 -11.97 1.68 6.98
CA GLU A 50 -10.78 2.47 6.71
C GLU A 50 -9.52 1.61 6.77
N VAL A 51 -8.55 1.90 5.91
CA VAL A 51 -7.25 1.23 5.86
C VAL A 51 -6.17 2.24 5.52
N GLU A 52 -5.06 2.17 6.24
CA GLU A 52 -3.85 2.92 5.93
C GLU A 52 -2.77 1.93 5.48
N ILE A 53 -2.23 2.12 4.27
CA ILE A 53 -1.21 1.22 3.71
C ILE A 53 0.06 2.03 3.54
N GLU A 54 1.06 1.73 4.36
CA GLU A 54 2.38 2.32 4.22
C GLU A 54 2.99 1.95 2.86
N LEU A 55 3.47 2.96 2.13
CA LEU A 55 4.30 2.79 0.96
C LEU A 55 5.76 2.98 1.38
N LEU A 56 6.66 2.13 0.87
CA LEU A 56 8.09 2.30 1.11
C LEU A 56 8.55 3.73 0.73
N PRO A 57 9.38 4.40 1.56
CA PRO A 57 9.86 5.75 1.26
C PRO A 57 10.54 5.83 -0.11
N VAL A 58 10.19 6.86 -0.88
CA VAL A 58 10.78 7.11 -2.21
C VAL A 58 10.95 8.61 -2.45
N GLY A 59 12.05 8.99 -3.09
CA GLY A 59 12.20 10.31 -3.71
C GLY A 59 11.90 10.23 -5.21
N LEU A 60 10.94 11.03 -5.69
CA LEU A 60 10.56 11.10 -7.10
C LEU A 60 10.53 12.56 -7.57
N ALA A 61 11.03 12.80 -8.78
CA ALA A 61 10.85 14.07 -9.49
C ALA A 61 9.98 13.81 -10.73
N PHE A 62 8.99 14.65 -10.96
CA PHE A 62 8.14 14.60 -12.14
C PHE A 62 8.47 15.77 -13.06
N HIS A 63 8.70 15.48 -14.33
CA HIS A 63 8.86 16.48 -15.38
C HIS A 63 7.52 16.82 -16.04
N ALA A 64 7.50 17.93 -16.80
CA ALA A 64 6.30 18.34 -17.51
C ALA A 64 5.80 17.22 -18.45
N GLY A 65 4.54 16.82 -18.28
CA GLY A 65 3.91 15.74 -19.04
C GLY A 65 3.93 14.36 -18.37
N GLU A 66 4.67 14.18 -17.28
CA GLU A 66 4.66 12.95 -16.49
C GLU A 66 3.51 12.92 -15.47
N GLN A 67 3.12 11.71 -15.04
CA GLN A 67 1.97 11.50 -14.16
C GLN A 67 2.24 10.40 -13.13
N LEU A 68 1.65 10.56 -11.95
CA LEU A 68 1.57 9.51 -10.92
C LEU A 68 0.39 8.58 -11.21
N ARG A 69 0.61 7.27 -11.10
CA ARG A 69 -0.45 6.26 -11.20
C ARG A 69 -0.49 5.42 -9.94
N LEU A 70 -1.59 5.53 -9.19
CA LEU A 70 -1.93 4.61 -8.10
C LEU A 70 -2.58 3.33 -8.66
N VAL A 71 -2.10 2.17 -8.22
CA VAL A 71 -2.68 0.87 -8.59
C VAL A 71 -3.02 0.11 -7.32
N ILE A 72 -4.29 -0.27 -7.17
CA ILE A 72 -4.77 -1.09 -6.05
C ILE A 72 -5.10 -2.47 -6.61
N SER A 73 -4.56 -3.52 -5.99
CA SER A 73 -4.73 -4.90 -6.45
C SER A 73 -4.65 -5.87 -5.26
N GLY A 74 -5.47 -6.93 -5.31
CA GLY A 74 -5.34 -8.07 -4.39
C GLY A 74 -4.22 -9.05 -4.77
N ARG A 75 -3.53 -8.82 -5.89
CA ARG A 75 -2.45 -9.67 -6.41
C ARG A 75 -1.11 -8.93 -6.39
N SER A 76 -0.02 -9.69 -6.27
CA SER A 76 1.33 -9.16 -6.48
C SER A 76 1.46 -8.60 -7.89
N LEU A 77 2.01 -7.40 -8.01
CA LEU A 77 2.30 -6.75 -9.30
C LEU A 77 3.75 -7.01 -9.77
N LEU A 78 4.60 -7.58 -8.91
CA LEU A 78 5.95 -8.03 -9.25
C LEU A 78 5.86 -9.47 -9.81
N GLY A 79 6.30 -9.67 -11.05
CA GLY A 79 6.55 -11.01 -11.62
C GLY A 79 5.33 -11.75 -12.21
N THR A 80 4.30 -11.05 -12.68
CA THR A 80 3.22 -11.62 -13.52
C THR A 80 3.34 -11.18 -14.97
#